data_AF-A0A2C1MJP1-F1
#
_entry.id   AF-A0A2C1MJP1-F1
#
_cell.length_a   1.000
_cell.length_b   1.000
_cell.length_c   1.000
_cell.angle_alpha   90.00
_cell.angle_beta   90.00
_cell.angle_gamma   90.00
#
_symmetry.space_group_name_H-M   'P 1'
#
loop_
_entity.id
_entity.type
_entity.pdbx_description
1 polymer ?
#
loop_
_entity_poly.entity_id
_entity_poly.type
_entity_poly.pdbx_seq_one_letter_code
_entity_poly.pdbx_strand_id
1 'polypeptide(L)'
;MDFEINYLSFYVVQVEGKGEAVDKRYKHFQTLDAEEYEDSSLKEFLNGELLKISKRKVERHAKTEQAPTKIGRFIVEEGHELDSNPHYNLFNRIRFAETKENFKDMSEPLVYTYLDTSAVRGGVFLIAQAKLRKYFDDPFVFVMKCDFEPKVASISDESTLIRNVEMAITTKNMKSIQYPYMPEEGMVEPGELKIHQASHARYFEDFLKFVEYERSMPEIMKTQVMDMVYDQIEDVFEEGTEEREQFDQAMEVWAASPKREIMEQFSTEEVMEATAQIVEHAPEVELKLKADHISVKALLADFGDQIHIAKVNDRYVLMIEADTLTFEKGFSPIEFLKPDELQDVIERIENKQQYSYDPSGIE
;
A
#
# COMPACT_ATOMS: atom_id res chain seq x y z
N MET A 1 -11.75 17.84 -9.43
CA MET A 1 -11.98 17.02 -10.63
C MET A 1 -13.48 16.91 -10.77
N ASP A 2 -13.98 17.09 -11.99
CA ASP A 2 -15.40 16.98 -12.31
C ASP A 2 -15.53 15.93 -13.41
N PHE A 3 -16.16 14.81 -13.08
CA PHE A 3 -16.28 13.65 -13.95
C PHE A 3 -17.67 13.66 -14.56
N GLU A 4 -17.73 13.65 -15.88
CA GLU A 4 -18.97 13.48 -16.61
C GLU A 4 -19.17 12.00 -16.93
N ILE A 5 -20.29 11.43 -16.50
CA ILE A 5 -20.61 10.04 -16.79
C ILE A 5 -21.11 9.95 -18.23
N ASN A 6 -20.46 9.12 -19.03
CA ASN A 6 -20.95 8.73 -20.34
C ASN A 6 -21.95 7.58 -20.21
N TYR A 7 -21.56 6.55 -19.43
CA TYR A 7 -22.37 5.36 -19.20
C TYR A 7 -22.16 4.81 -17.78
N LEU A 8 -23.21 4.21 -17.22
CA LEU A 8 -23.17 3.59 -15.91
C LEU A 8 -24.05 2.34 -15.85
N SER A 9 -23.46 1.19 -15.56
CA SER A 9 -24.15 -0.10 -15.47
C SER A 9 -24.25 -0.55 -14.01
N PHE A 10 -25.46 -0.98 -13.63
CA PHE A 10 -25.82 -1.40 -12.29
C PHE A 10 -26.16 -2.89 -12.25
N TYR A 11 -25.46 -3.63 -11.39
CA TYR A 11 -25.73 -5.05 -11.17
C TYR A 11 -25.94 -5.30 -9.67
N VAL A 12 -27.00 -6.04 -9.36
CA VAL A 12 -27.30 -6.50 -8.00
C VAL A 12 -26.73 -7.91 -7.85
N VAL A 13 -25.82 -8.09 -6.89
CA VAL A 13 -25.19 -9.38 -6.60
C VAL A 13 -25.85 -9.98 -5.35
N GLN A 14 -26.28 -11.23 -5.46
CA GLN A 14 -26.89 -12.01 -4.40
C GLN A 14 -26.05 -13.26 -4.15
N VAL A 15 -25.76 -13.51 -2.88
CA VAL A 15 -24.99 -14.66 -2.42
C VAL A 15 -25.78 -15.30 -1.30
N GLU A 16 -26.29 -16.50 -1.54
CA GLU A 16 -27.11 -17.27 -0.59
C GLU A 16 -26.41 -18.59 -0.23
N GLY A 17 -26.49 -19.00 1.04
CA GLY A 17 -25.86 -20.23 1.53
C GLY A 17 -24.56 -20.01 2.33
N LYS A 18 -23.98 -21.11 2.83
CA LYS A 18 -22.70 -21.15 3.58
C LYS A 18 -21.94 -22.44 3.19
N GLY A 19 -20.61 -22.38 3.09
CA GLY A 19 -19.76 -23.55 2.79
C GLY A 19 -19.63 -23.83 1.29
N GLU A 20 -19.63 -25.10 0.87
CA GLU A 20 -19.47 -25.50 -0.54
C GLU A 20 -20.74 -25.33 -1.39
N ALA A 21 -21.91 -25.12 -0.75
CA ALA A 21 -23.20 -24.92 -1.40
C ALA A 21 -23.62 -23.44 -1.41
N VAL A 22 -22.72 -22.56 -1.87
CA VAL A 22 -23.01 -21.12 -2.02
C VAL A 22 -23.57 -20.87 -3.42
N ASP A 23 -24.83 -20.41 -3.47
CA ASP A 23 -25.46 -19.96 -4.70
C ASP A 23 -25.12 -18.49 -4.95
N LYS A 24 -24.47 -18.22 -6.08
CA LYS A 24 -23.97 -16.90 -6.46
C LYS A 24 -24.68 -16.47 -7.73
N ARG A 25 -25.45 -15.39 -7.65
CA ARG A 25 -26.21 -14.88 -8.79
C ARG A 25 -26.08 -13.37 -8.89
N TYR A 26 -26.28 -12.85 -10.09
CA TYR A 26 -26.43 -11.43 -10.30
C TYR A 26 -27.67 -11.13 -11.14
N LYS A 27 -28.16 -9.90 -11.02
CA LYS A 27 -29.19 -9.34 -11.87
C LYS A 27 -28.72 -7.99 -12.37
N HIS A 28 -28.66 -7.81 -13.69
CA HIS A 28 -28.55 -6.48 -14.29
C HIS A 28 -29.81 -5.68 -13.95
N PHE A 29 -29.64 -4.53 -13.31
CA PHE A 29 -30.75 -3.67 -12.88
C PHE A 29 -31.07 -2.65 -13.97
N GLN A 30 -30.07 -1.87 -14.37
CA GLN A 30 -30.17 -0.91 -15.47
C GLN A 30 -28.78 -0.50 -15.95
N THR A 31 -28.72 0.04 -17.16
CA THR A 31 -27.61 0.86 -17.64
C THR A 31 -28.18 2.24 -17.92
N LEU A 32 -27.45 3.28 -17.55
CA LEU A 32 -27.78 4.68 -17.81
C LEU A 32 -26.77 5.25 -18.80
N ASP A 33 -27.24 6.10 -19.72
CA ASP A 33 -26.38 7.01 -20.46
C ASP A 33 -26.21 8.35 -19.71
N ALA A 34 -25.56 9.33 -20.35
CA ALA A 34 -25.27 10.62 -19.75
C ALA A 34 -26.55 11.38 -19.35
N GLU A 35 -27.56 11.44 -20.23
CA GLU A 35 -28.80 12.18 -19.95
C GLU A 35 -29.59 11.51 -18.81
N GLU A 36 -29.75 10.19 -18.88
CA GLU A 36 -30.45 9.42 -17.84
C GLU A 36 -29.73 9.48 -16.49
N TYR A 37 -28.39 9.54 -16.49
CA TYR A 37 -27.60 9.71 -15.28
C TYR A 37 -27.81 11.08 -14.65
N GLU A 38 -27.81 12.14 -15.46
CA GLU A 38 -27.96 13.52 -15.01
C GLU A 38 -29.31 13.76 -14.30
N ASP A 39 -30.37 13.08 -14.76
CA ASP A 39 -31.71 13.12 -14.15
C ASP A 39 -31.89 12.13 -12.99
N SER A 40 -30.88 11.29 -12.70
CA SER A 40 -30.99 10.24 -11.68
C SER A 40 -30.62 10.72 -10.27
N SER A 41 -31.25 10.13 -9.26
CA SER A 41 -30.86 10.32 -7.85
C SER A 41 -29.47 9.78 -7.50
N LEU A 42 -28.81 9.07 -8.44
CA LEU A 42 -27.49 8.49 -8.26
C LEU A 42 -26.37 9.51 -8.51
N LYS A 43 -26.67 10.61 -9.21
CA LYS A 43 -25.72 11.67 -9.54
C LYS A 43 -25.04 12.25 -8.31
N GLU A 44 -25.85 12.70 -7.33
CA GLU A 44 -25.33 13.29 -6.09
C GLU A 44 -24.49 12.29 -5.29
N PHE A 45 -24.86 11.00 -5.36
CA PHE A 45 -24.16 9.93 -4.68
C PHE A 45 -22.80 9.62 -5.33
N LEU A 46 -22.74 9.42 -6.66
CA LEU A 46 -21.53 8.94 -7.34
C LEU A 46 -20.51 10.02 -7.67
N ASN A 47 -20.94 11.25 -8.00
CA ASN A 47 -19.99 12.33 -8.35
C ASN A 47 -18.99 12.61 -7.21
N GLY A 48 -19.48 12.62 -5.97
CA GLY A 48 -18.63 12.78 -4.79
C GLY A 48 -17.66 11.60 -4.59
N GLU A 49 -18.07 10.40 -4.94
CA GLU A 49 -17.29 9.18 -4.74
C GLU A 49 -16.19 9.00 -5.80
N LEU A 50 -16.46 9.27 -7.08
CA LEU A 50 -15.43 9.22 -8.13
C LEU A 50 -14.27 10.18 -7.82
N LEU A 51 -14.59 11.40 -7.38
CA LEU A 51 -13.60 12.38 -6.94
C LEU A 51 -12.75 11.85 -5.78
N LYS A 52 -13.38 11.22 -4.77
CA LYS A 52 -12.66 10.63 -3.63
C LYS A 52 -11.76 9.48 -4.07
N ILE A 53 -12.23 8.61 -4.98
CA ILE A 53 -11.44 7.50 -5.53
C ILE A 53 -10.19 8.05 -6.22
N SER A 54 -10.34 9.03 -7.10
CA SER A 54 -9.22 9.61 -7.84
C SER A 54 -8.23 10.33 -6.94
N LYS A 55 -8.71 11.08 -5.93
CA LYS A 55 -7.83 11.83 -5.00
C LYS A 55 -7.20 10.99 -3.89
N ARG A 56 -7.70 9.78 -3.61
CA ARG A 56 -7.17 8.95 -2.52
C ARG A 56 -5.69 8.67 -2.76
N LYS A 57 -4.81 9.00 -1.83
CA LYS A 57 -3.38 8.76 -2.01
C LYS A 57 -3.12 7.27 -2.20
N VAL A 58 -2.24 6.93 -3.14
CA VAL A 58 -1.65 5.61 -3.30
C VAL A 58 -0.14 5.82 -3.43
N GLU A 59 0.63 4.89 -2.90
CA GLU A 59 2.10 4.88 -2.95
C GLU A 59 2.51 3.68 -3.79
N ARG A 60 3.55 3.83 -4.64
CA ARG A 60 4.06 2.72 -5.45
C ARG A 60 4.53 1.57 -4.56
N HIS A 61 5.35 1.89 -3.56
CA HIS A 61 5.72 0.96 -2.51
C HIS A 61 5.06 1.38 -1.19
N ALA A 62 3.97 0.69 -0.86
CA ALA A 62 3.22 1.00 0.36
C ALA A 62 4.08 0.81 1.62
N LYS A 63 3.99 1.76 2.56
CA LYS A 63 4.70 1.69 3.85
C LYS A 63 4.26 0.53 4.74
N THR A 64 3.13 -0.11 4.43
CA THR A 64 2.59 -1.26 5.15
C THR A 64 2.02 -2.28 4.16
N GLU A 65 2.11 -3.57 4.49
CA GLU A 65 1.51 -4.66 3.68
C GLU A 65 -0.02 -4.53 3.55
N GLN A 66 -0.64 -3.89 4.55
CA GLN A 66 -2.09 -3.74 4.67
C GLN A 66 -2.59 -2.39 4.13
N ALA A 67 -1.87 -1.75 3.22
CA ALA A 67 -2.33 -0.49 2.64
C ALA A 67 -3.66 -0.67 1.90
N PRO A 68 -4.64 0.22 2.11
CA PRO A 68 -5.97 0.10 1.52
C PRO A 68 -5.99 0.44 0.01
N THR A 69 -4.90 0.99 -0.51
CA THR A 69 -4.75 1.36 -1.92
C THR A 69 -3.51 0.72 -2.50
N LYS A 70 -3.61 0.24 -3.73
CA LYS A 70 -2.50 -0.38 -4.47
C LYS A 70 -2.50 0.08 -5.93
N ILE A 71 -1.33 0.10 -6.54
CA ILE A 71 -1.17 0.20 -7.99
C ILE A 71 -1.00 -1.22 -8.52
N GLY A 72 -1.78 -1.56 -9.54
CA GLY A 72 -1.64 -2.81 -10.29
C GLY A 72 -1.17 -2.51 -11.70
N ARG A 73 -0.24 -3.30 -12.22
CA ARG A 73 0.27 -3.21 -13.58
C ARG A 73 -0.17 -4.43 -14.38
N PHE A 74 -0.67 -4.21 -15.60
CA PHE A 74 -1.01 -5.32 -16.49
C PHE A 74 0.26 -6.08 -16.86
N ILE A 75 0.24 -7.39 -16.66
CA ILE A 75 1.35 -8.27 -17.04
C ILE A 75 1.44 -8.31 -18.56
N VAL A 76 2.63 -8.08 -19.10
CA VAL A 76 2.91 -8.12 -20.54
C VAL A 76 3.94 -9.20 -20.79
N GLU A 77 3.64 -10.12 -21.71
CA GLU A 77 4.60 -11.15 -22.12
C GLU A 77 5.79 -10.51 -22.87
N GLU A 78 6.98 -11.06 -22.69
CA GLU A 78 8.20 -10.52 -23.31
C GLU A 78 8.05 -10.45 -24.84
N GLY A 79 8.32 -9.28 -25.42
CA GLY A 79 8.17 -9.03 -26.85
C GLY A 79 6.74 -8.75 -27.34
N HIS A 80 5.76 -8.69 -26.44
CA HIS A 80 4.36 -8.34 -26.75
C HIS A 80 3.98 -6.95 -26.22
N GLU A 81 2.88 -6.39 -26.72
CA GLU A 81 2.29 -5.13 -26.22
C GLU A 81 1.19 -5.40 -25.17
N LEU A 82 0.62 -4.33 -24.61
CA LEU A 82 -0.45 -4.41 -23.59
C LEU A 82 -1.68 -5.17 -24.08
N ASP A 83 -1.92 -5.21 -25.39
CA ASP A 83 -3.03 -5.93 -26.02
C ASP A 83 -2.89 -7.46 -25.93
N SER A 84 -1.75 -7.98 -25.49
CA SER A 84 -1.63 -9.40 -25.11
C SER A 84 -2.36 -9.70 -23.80
N ASN A 85 -2.58 -8.70 -22.94
CA ASN A 85 -3.18 -8.89 -21.63
C ASN A 85 -4.72 -8.96 -21.70
N PRO A 86 -5.37 -10.05 -21.24
CA PRO A 86 -6.82 -10.19 -21.31
C PRO A 86 -7.59 -9.16 -20.47
N HIS A 87 -7.07 -8.76 -19.30
CA HIS A 87 -7.72 -7.75 -18.46
C HIS A 87 -7.58 -6.35 -19.08
N TYR A 88 -6.40 -5.99 -19.60
CA TYR A 88 -6.22 -4.74 -20.34
C TYR A 88 -7.25 -4.62 -21.46
N ASN A 89 -7.38 -5.67 -22.30
CA ASN A 89 -8.35 -5.68 -23.39
C ASN A 89 -9.80 -5.55 -22.93
N LEU A 90 -10.17 -6.15 -21.80
CA LEU A 90 -11.51 -6.02 -21.22
C LEU A 90 -11.78 -4.57 -20.79
N PHE A 91 -10.88 -3.99 -19.99
CA PHE A 91 -11.00 -2.61 -19.54
C PHE A 91 -10.97 -1.61 -20.70
N ASN A 92 -10.13 -1.85 -21.70
CA ASN A 92 -10.01 -0.99 -22.87
C ASN A 92 -11.29 -1.00 -23.73
N ARG A 93 -11.91 -2.17 -23.93
CA ARG A 93 -13.21 -2.28 -24.63
C ARG A 93 -14.33 -1.54 -23.88
N ILE A 94 -14.37 -1.64 -22.56
CA ILE A 94 -15.35 -0.89 -21.74
C ILE A 94 -15.09 0.61 -21.82
N ARG A 95 -13.81 1.01 -21.76
CA ARG A 95 -13.38 2.42 -21.82
C ARG A 95 -13.82 3.10 -23.11
N PHE A 96 -13.77 2.40 -24.24
CA PHE A 96 -14.12 2.94 -25.55
C PHE A 96 -15.46 2.43 -26.10
N ALA A 97 -16.35 1.94 -25.24
CA ALA A 97 -17.71 1.62 -25.66
C ALA A 97 -18.47 2.89 -26.06
N GLU A 98 -19.07 2.88 -27.25
CA GLU A 98 -19.73 4.05 -27.87
C GLU A 98 -21.24 4.07 -27.74
N THR A 99 -21.85 2.96 -27.29
CA THR A 99 -23.30 2.85 -27.11
C THR A 99 -23.64 2.22 -25.78
N LYS A 100 -24.84 2.53 -25.30
CA LYS A 100 -25.38 2.02 -24.04
C LYS A 100 -25.43 0.48 -24.01
N GLU A 101 -25.88 -0.14 -25.10
CA GLU A 101 -25.93 -1.60 -25.26
C GLU A 101 -24.52 -2.20 -25.28
N ASN A 102 -23.61 -1.63 -26.07
CA ASN A 102 -22.23 -2.13 -26.16
C ASN A 102 -21.53 -2.00 -24.79
N PHE A 103 -21.70 -0.88 -24.09
CA PHE A 103 -21.14 -0.69 -22.76
C PHE A 103 -21.64 -1.74 -21.76
N LYS A 104 -22.94 -2.04 -21.78
CA LYS A 104 -23.54 -3.08 -20.94
C LYS A 104 -22.93 -4.46 -21.24
N ASP A 105 -22.86 -4.84 -22.52
CA ASP A 105 -22.39 -6.16 -22.93
C ASP A 105 -20.89 -6.35 -22.64
N MET A 106 -20.08 -5.30 -22.85
CA MET A 106 -18.64 -5.34 -22.51
C MET A 106 -18.37 -5.29 -21.01
N SER A 107 -19.31 -4.76 -20.22
CA SER A 107 -19.22 -4.68 -18.75
C SER A 107 -19.54 -6.02 -18.07
N GLU A 108 -20.39 -6.85 -18.67
CA GLU A 108 -20.89 -8.09 -18.06
C GLU A 108 -19.80 -9.10 -17.67
N PRO A 109 -18.71 -9.31 -18.45
CA PRO A 109 -17.60 -10.18 -18.06
C PRO A 109 -16.97 -9.82 -16.71
N LEU A 110 -16.88 -8.53 -16.35
CA LEU A 110 -16.37 -8.13 -15.03
C LEU A 110 -17.29 -8.62 -13.90
N VAL A 111 -18.60 -8.70 -14.12
CA VAL A 111 -19.53 -9.21 -13.11
C VAL A 111 -19.35 -10.71 -12.92
N TYR A 112 -19.19 -11.46 -14.02
CA TYR A 112 -18.90 -12.91 -13.96
C TYR A 112 -17.59 -13.20 -13.22
N THR A 113 -16.52 -12.48 -13.55
CA THR A 113 -15.22 -12.64 -12.86
C THR A 113 -15.34 -12.30 -11.37
N TYR A 114 -16.13 -11.28 -11.01
CA TYR A 114 -16.37 -10.96 -9.60
C TYR A 114 -17.09 -12.09 -8.85
N LEU A 115 -18.08 -12.73 -9.46
CA LEU A 115 -18.79 -13.85 -8.85
C LEU A 115 -17.90 -15.08 -8.63
N ASP A 116 -16.96 -15.33 -9.53
CA ASP A 116 -16.04 -16.45 -9.43
C ASP A 116 -15.01 -16.29 -8.29
N THR A 117 -14.86 -15.09 -7.72
CA THR A 117 -13.92 -14.87 -6.62
C THR A 117 -14.26 -15.69 -5.36
N SER A 118 -13.21 -16.08 -4.64
CA SER A 118 -13.27 -16.95 -3.46
C SER A 118 -14.14 -16.35 -2.33
N ALA A 119 -14.13 -15.03 -2.18
CA ALA A 119 -14.74 -14.35 -1.04
C ALA A 119 -15.93 -13.45 -1.42
N VAL A 120 -16.52 -13.62 -2.61
CA VAL A 120 -17.66 -12.83 -3.13
C VAL A 120 -18.70 -12.48 -2.05
N ARG A 121 -19.18 -11.25 -2.07
CA ARG A 121 -20.23 -10.78 -1.16
C ARG A 121 -21.38 -10.17 -1.94
N GLY A 122 -22.60 -10.34 -1.45
CA GLY A 122 -23.77 -9.62 -1.95
C GLY A 122 -23.58 -8.10 -1.89
N GLY A 123 -24.42 -7.38 -2.63
CA GLY A 123 -24.35 -5.93 -2.73
C GLY A 123 -24.62 -5.42 -4.14
N VAL A 124 -24.05 -4.26 -4.45
CA VAL A 124 -24.14 -3.64 -5.77
C VAL A 124 -22.77 -3.59 -6.41
N PHE A 125 -22.71 -3.99 -7.68
CA PHE A 125 -21.55 -3.89 -8.54
C PHE A 125 -21.84 -2.87 -9.63
N LEU A 126 -21.01 -1.82 -9.70
CA LEU A 126 -21.18 -0.66 -10.57
C LEU A 126 -19.99 -0.59 -11.52
N ILE A 127 -20.27 -0.29 -12.79
CA ILE A 127 -19.22 -0.02 -13.78
C ILE A 127 -19.59 1.31 -14.44
N ALA A 128 -18.70 2.29 -14.36
CA ALA A 128 -18.91 3.64 -14.90
C ALA A 128 -17.83 3.98 -15.93
N GLN A 129 -18.24 4.50 -17.08
CA GLN A 129 -17.36 5.18 -18.02
C GLN A 129 -17.51 6.68 -17.80
N ALA A 130 -16.44 7.36 -17.40
CA ALA A 130 -16.50 8.76 -16.97
C ALA A 130 -15.35 9.59 -17.54
N LYS A 131 -15.65 10.75 -18.13
CA LYS A 131 -14.66 11.65 -18.74
C LYS A 131 -14.32 12.82 -17.81
N LEU A 132 -13.02 13.03 -17.58
CA LEU A 132 -12.51 14.21 -16.87
C LEU A 132 -12.12 15.30 -17.89
N ARG A 133 -13.14 16.04 -18.37
CA ARG A 133 -13.03 16.98 -19.50
C ARG A 133 -11.97 18.07 -19.34
N LYS A 134 -11.62 18.43 -18.10
CA LYS A 134 -10.60 19.47 -17.83
C LYS A 134 -9.21 19.09 -18.34
N TYR A 135 -8.90 17.79 -18.37
CA TYR A 135 -7.53 17.31 -18.60
C TYR A 135 -7.42 16.27 -19.71
N PHE A 136 -8.50 15.54 -20.03
CA PHE A 136 -8.43 14.38 -20.92
C PHE A 136 -9.59 14.34 -21.91
N ASP A 137 -9.28 13.86 -23.11
CA ASP A 137 -10.27 13.54 -24.13
C ASP A 137 -10.85 12.14 -23.98
N ASP A 138 -10.04 11.20 -23.51
CA ASP A 138 -10.47 9.82 -23.29
C ASP A 138 -11.09 9.63 -21.91
N PRO A 139 -12.08 8.74 -21.76
CA PRO A 139 -12.71 8.47 -20.48
C PRO A 139 -11.86 7.57 -19.59
N PHE A 140 -12.25 7.49 -18.32
CA PHE A 140 -11.82 6.49 -17.34
C PHE A 140 -12.92 5.45 -17.16
N VAL A 141 -12.55 4.25 -16.72
CA VAL A 141 -13.43 3.19 -16.24
C VAL A 141 -13.27 3.10 -14.73
N PHE A 142 -14.39 3.22 -14.03
CA PHE A 142 -14.48 2.94 -12.60
C PHE A 142 -15.29 1.68 -12.38
N VAL A 143 -14.72 0.72 -11.65
CA VAL A 143 -15.44 -0.47 -11.18
C VAL A 143 -15.61 -0.33 -9.69
N MET A 144 -16.83 -0.38 -9.18
CA MET A 144 -17.11 -0.16 -7.76
C MET A 144 -17.97 -1.27 -7.20
N LYS A 145 -17.65 -1.69 -5.99
CA LYS A 145 -18.44 -2.66 -5.23
C LYS A 145 -18.88 -2.03 -3.92
N CYS A 146 -20.19 -1.95 -3.74
CA CYS A 146 -20.83 -1.43 -2.54
C CYS A 146 -21.62 -2.53 -1.81
N ASP A 147 -21.70 -2.42 -0.49
CA ASP A 147 -22.52 -3.31 0.34
C ASP A 147 -23.95 -2.74 0.48
N PHE A 148 -24.92 -3.60 0.80
CA PHE A 148 -26.23 -3.17 1.26
C PHE A 148 -26.21 -2.96 2.78
N GLU A 149 -26.76 -1.84 3.24
CA GLU A 149 -27.11 -1.61 4.64
C GLU A 149 -28.63 -1.80 4.83
N PRO A 150 -29.07 -2.71 5.70
CA PRO A 150 -30.49 -2.92 5.97
C PRO A 150 -31.07 -1.82 6.86
N LYS A 151 -32.37 -1.54 6.70
CA LYS A 151 -33.17 -0.69 7.62
C LYS A 151 -32.62 0.74 7.78
N VAL A 152 -32.27 1.38 6.67
CA VAL A 152 -31.85 2.79 6.69
C VAL A 152 -33.09 3.68 6.66
N ALA A 153 -33.25 4.52 7.68
CA ALA A 153 -34.25 5.58 7.69
C ALA A 153 -33.67 6.80 6.97
N SER A 154 -34.27 7.23 5.85
CA SER A 154 -33.92 8.49 5.20
C SER A 154 -34.98 9.55 5.48
N ILE A 155 -34.56 10.79 5.71
CA ILE A 155 -35.47 11.93 5.81
C ILE A 155 -35.70 12.41 4.39
N SER A 156 -36.94 12.32 3.91
CA SER A 156 -37.31 12.75 2.56
C SER A 156 -37.69 14.24 2.53
N ASP A 157 -38.84 14.61 3.11
CA ASP A 157 -39.39 15.97 3.07
C ASP A 157 -40.11 16.31 4.40
N GLU A 158 -40.34 17.59 4.70
CA GLU A 158 -41.01 18.05 5.93
C GLU A 158 -42.42 17.46 6.13
N SER A 159 -43.09 17.04 5.05
CA SER A 159 -44.40 16.36 5.08
C SER A 159 -44.34 14.85 5.36
N THR A 160 -43.20 14.22 5.08
CA THR A 160 -42.95 12.78 5.25
C THR A 160 -41.58 12.62 5.90
N LEU A 161 -41.53 12.98 7.18
CA LEU A 161 -40.33 13.06 8.03
C LEU A 161 -39.41 11.83 7.95
N ILE A 162 -39.94 10.64 7.66
CA ILE A 162 -39.15 9.39 7.60
C ILE A 162 -39.66 8.51 6.46
N ARG A 163 -38.78 8.21 5.48
CA ARG A 163 -38.94 7.14 4.50
C ARG A 163 -38.07 5.95 4.96
N ASN A 164 -38.70 4.83 5.23
CA ASN A 164 -37.98 3.59 5.52
C ASN A 164 -37.50 2.98 4.21
N VAL A 165 -36.18 2.94 4.01
CA VAL A 165 -35.56 2.24 2.90
C VAL A 165 -35.12 0.88 3.42
N GLU A 166 -35.71 -0.18 2.86
CA GLU A 166 -35.46 -1.56 3.31
C GLU A 166 -33.98 -1.95 3.13
N MET A 167 -33.37 -1.53 2.01
CA MET A 167 -31.95 -1.70 1.70
C MET A 167 -31.38 -0.45 1.02
N ALA A 168 -30.30 0.10 1.57
CA ALA A 168 -29.58 1.23 0.99
C ALA A 168 -28.15 0.83 0.60
N ILE A 169 -27.56 1.52 -0.38
CA ILE A 169 -26.16 1.32 -0.79
C ILE A 169 -25.27 2.15 0.15
N THR A 170 -24.20 1.56 0.69
CA THR A 170 -23.23 2.27 1.55
C THR A 170 -21.87 2.44 0.88
N THR A 171 -21.21 3.57 1.16
CA THR A 171 -19.85 3.87 0.71
C THR A 171 -18.78 3.59 1.77
N LYS A 172 -19.18 3.29 3.02
CA LYS A 172 -18.25 3.14 4.16
C LYS A 172 -17.14 2.12 3.95
N ASN A 173 -17.38 1.10 3.11
CA ASN A 173 -16.39 0.07 2.74
C ASN A 173 -16.38 -0.19 1.23
N MET A 174 -16.73 0.83 0.44
CA MET A 174 -16.73 0.71 -1.01
C MET A 174 -15.34 0.35 -1.51
N LYS A 175 -15.30 -0.69 -2.35
CA LYS A 175 -14.08 -1.09 -3.04
C LYS A 175 -14.16 -0.57 -4.46
N SER A 176 -13.06 -0.10 -5.01
CA SER A 176 -13.06 0.49 -6.34
C SER A 176 -11.78 0.20 -7.11
N ILE A 177 -11.90 0.14 -8.43
CA ILE A 177 -10.82 0.21 -9.40
C ILE A 177 -11.01 1.49 -10.21
N GLN A 178 -9.92 2.21 -10.47
CA GLN A 178 -9.85 3.26 -11.48
C GLN A 178 -8.86 2.81 -12.56
N TYR A 179 -9.31 2.81 -13.82
CA TYR A 179 -8.48 2.56 -14.99
C TYR A 179 -8.72 3.65 -16.05
N PRO A 180 -7.68 4.20 -16.71
CA PRO A 180 -6.27 4.04 -16.37
C PRO A 180 -5.94 4.69 -15.01
N TYR A 181 -4.80 4.29 -14.43
CA TYR A 181 -4.27 5.00 -13.27
C TYR A 181 -3.88 6.43 -13.68
N MET A 182 -4.19 7.40 -12.82
CA MET A 182 -3.83 8.80 -12.97
C MET A 182 -2.93 9.17 -11.80
N PRO A 183 -1.59 9.14 -11.97
CA PRO A 183 -0.64 9.50 -10.92
C PRO A 183 -0.82 10.97 -10.50
N GLU A 184 -0.95 11.85 -11.50
CA GLU A 184 -1.11 13.29 -11.34
C GLU A 184 -2.20 13.82 -12.27
N GLU A 185 -2.77 14.99 -11.95
CA GLU A 185 -3.79 15.61 -12.83
C GLU A 185 -3.17 15.91 -14.21
N GLY A 186 -3.72 15.29 -15.26
CA GLY A 186 -3.21 15.44 -16.63
C GLY A 186 -2.24 14.34 -17.08
N MET A 187 -1.88 13.39 -16.22
CA MET A 187 -1.09 12.21 -16.58
C MET A 187 -1.91 10.93 -16.43
N VAL A 188 -1.73 9.97 -17.34
CA VAL A 188 -2.36 8.64 -17.26
C VAL A 188 -1.34 7.57 -17.59
N GLU A 189 -1.43 6.46 -16.88
CA GLU A 189 -0.64 5.25 -17.10
C GLU A 189 -1.56 4.16 -17.69
N PRO A 190 -1.56 3.94 -19.01
CA PRO A 190 -2.44 2.97 -19.66
C PRO A 190 -2.16 1.52 -19.26
N GLY A 191 -0.93 1.24 -18.82
CA GLY A 191 -0.53 -0.08 -18.33
C GLY A 191 -0.91 -0.34 -16.87
N GLU A 192 -1.47 0.66 -16.17
CA GLU A 192 -1.69 0.59 -14.73
C GLU A 192 -3.14 0.90 -14.34
N LEU A 193 -3.54 0.38 -13.19
CA LEU A 193 -4.80 0.63 -12.54
C LEU A 193 -4.60 0.91 -11.05
N LYS A 194 -5.53 1.66 -10.47
CA LYS A 194 -5.53 1.97 -9.05
C LYS A 194 -6.66 1.23 -8.36
N ILE A 195 -6.30 0.45 -7.35
CA ILE A 195 -7.25 -0.27 -6.52
C ILE A 195 -7.40 0.43 -5.19
N HIS A 196 -8.63 0.42 -4.68
CA HIS A 196 -8.95 0.69 -3.29
C HIS A 196 -9.79 -0.45 -2.73
N GLN A 197 -9.29 -1.11 -1.68
CA GLN A 197 -9.99 -2.17 -0.95
C GLN A 197 -9.59 -2.17 0.53
N ALA A 198 -10.43 -2.71 1.41
CA ALA A 198 -10.06 -2.89 2.81
C ALA A 198 -8.88 -3.87 2.94
N SER A 199 -7.99 -3.65 3.92
CA SER A 199 -6.71 -4.35 4.10
C SER A 199 -6.78 -5.89 4.16
N HIS A 200 -7.86 -6.46 4.69
CA HIS A 200 -8.02 -7.92 4.84
C HIS A 200 -8.61 -8.61 3.61
N ALA A 201 -8.88 -7.85 2.55
CA ALA A 201 -9.73 -8.25 1.48
C ALA A 201 -8.95 -8.23 0.16
N ARG A 202 -8.45 -9.41 -0.28
CA ARG A 202 -7.73 -9.59 -1.55
C ARG A 202 -8.68 -9.75 -2.76
N TYR A 203 -9.87 -9.15 -2.70
CA TYR A 203 -10.93 -9.36 -3.70
C TYR A 203 -10.49 -9.02 -5.10
N PHE A 204 -9.89 -7.85 -5.27
CA PHE A 204 -9.50 -7.38 -6.58
C PHE A 204 -8.19 -8.00 -7.07
N GLU A 205 -7.42 -8.58 -6.17
CA GLU A 205 -6.22 -9.34 -6.53
C GLU A 205 -6.63 -10.70 -7.14
N ASP A 206 -7.60 -11.40 -6.54
CA ASP A 206 -8.21 -12.62 -7.11
C ASP A 206 -8.97 -12.33 -8.43
N PHE A 207 -9.54 -11.13 -8.55
CA PHE A 207 -10.31 -10.66 -9.69
C PHE A 207 -9.45 -10.40 -10.94
N LEU A 208 -8.21 -9.94 -10.75
CA LEU A 208 -7.30 -9.51 -11.82
C LEU A 208 -6.06 -10.41 -11.89
N LYS A 209 -6.25 -11.64 -12.36
CA LYS A 209 -5.21 -12.68 -12.42
C LYS A 209 -3.99 -12.30 -13.28
N PHE A 210 -4.18 -11.45 -14.29
CA PHE A 210 -3.12 -10.97 -15.17
C PHE A 210 -2.62 -9.56 -14.80
N VAL A 211 -2.68 -9.21 -13.53
CA VAL A 211 -2.18 -7.93 -13.01
C VAL A 211 -1.20 -8.22 -11.89
N GLU A 212 0.00 -7.65 -11.98
CA GLU A 212 0.98 -7.68 -10.90
C GLU A 212 0.77 -6.47 -9.98
N TYR A 213 1.09 -6.65 -8.70
CA TYR A 213 0.99 -5.60 -7.71
C TYR A 213 2.37 -5.27 -7.18
N GLU A 214 2.62 -3.97 -7.04
CA GLU A 214 3.86 -3.48 -6.47
C GLU A 214 4.01 -3.98 -5.03
N ARG A 215 5.21 -4.47 -4.70
CA ARG A 215 5.53 -4.96 -3.37
C ARG A 215 5.54 -3.80 -2.38
N SER A 216 5.07 -4.06 -1.17
CA SER A 216 5.16 -3.10 -0.08
C SER A 216 6.62 -2.94 0.39
N MET A 217 6.93 -1.82 1.04
CA MET A 217 8.26 -1.58 1.59
C MET A 217 8.72 -2.68 2.55
N PRO A 218 7.88 -3.15 3.50
CA PRO A 218 8.27 -4.25 4.37
C PRO A 218 8.59 -5.55 3.62
N GLU A 219 7.86 -5.85 2.54
CA GLU A 219 8.13 -7.03 1.71
C GLU A 219 9.45 -6.88 0.95
N ILE A 220 9.71 -5.72 0.34
CA ILE A 220 10.98 -5.43 -0.34
C ILE A 220 12.15 -5.54 0.64
N MET A 221 12.05 -4.88 1.80
CA MET A 221 13.08 -4.94 2.84
C MET A 221 13.29 -6.37 3.33
N LYS A 222 12.22 -7.14 3.52
CA LYS A 222 12.33 -8.55 3.92
C LYS A 222 13.08 -9.36 2.87
N THR A 223 12.68 -9.26 1.60
CA THR A 223 13.34 -9.99 0.50
C THR A 223 14.83 -9.62 0.43
N GLN A 224 15.15 -8.33 0.40
CA GLN A 224 16.54 -7.85 0.30
C GLN A 224 17.42 -8.29 1.47
N VAL A 225 16.90 -8.20 2.71
CA VAL A 225 17.63 -8.70 3.89
C VAL A 225 17.81 -10.22 3.82
N MET A 226 16.80 -10.97 3.38
CA MET A 226 16.92 -12.42 3.25
C MET A 226 17.90 -12.81 2.14
N ASP A 227 17.88 -12.13 1.00
CA ASP A 227 18.79 -12.38 -0.12
C ASP A 227 20.25 -12.17 0.33
N MET A 228 20.55 -11.04 0.98
CA MET A 228 21.88 -10.79 1.59
C MET A 228 22.29 -11.88 2.59
N VAL A 229 21.35 -12.33 3.44
CA VAL A 229 21.60 -13.41 4.40
C VAL A 229 21.88 -14.73 3.67
N TYR A 230 21.13 -15.05 2.63
CA TYR A 230 21.26 -16.30 1.89
C TYR A 230 22.56 -16.35 1.08
N ASP A 231 22.91 -15.27 0.39
CA ASP A 231 24.16 -15.15 -0.38
C ASP A 231 25.38 -15.43 0.50
N GLN A 232 25.41 -14.88 1.71
CA GLN A 232 26.53 -15.08 2.64
C GLN A 232 26.57 -16.48 3.26
N ILE A 233 25.43 -17.17 3.29
CA ILE A 233 25.34 -18.52 3.85
C ILE A 233 25.68 -19.59 2.84
N GLU A 234 25.42 -19.38 1.55
CA GLU A 234 25.85 -20.32 0.50
C GLU A 234 27.35 -20.63 0.61
N ASP A 235 28.14 -19.67 1.10
CA ASP A 235 29.58 -19.82 1.35
C ASP A 235 29.94 -20.48 2.70
N VAL A 236 29.02 -20.52 3.67
CA VAL A 236 29.29 -20.91 5.07
C VAL A 236 28.67 -22.27 5.45
N PHE A 237 27.48 -22.59 4.93
CA PHE A 237 26.76 -23.81 5.29
C PHE A 237 26.44 -24.65 4.05
N GLU A 238 26.85 -25.93 4.06
CA GLU A 238 26.46 -26.88 3.02
C GLU A 238 24.95 -27.18 3.07
N GLU A 239 24.32 -27.27 1.89
CA GLU A 239 22.90 -27.58 1.74
C GLU A 239 22.52 -28.91 2.42
N GLY A 240 21.41 -28.91 3.17
CA GLY A 240 20.86 -30.12 3.80
C GLY A 240 21.51 -30.53 5.12
N THR A 241 22.32 -29.67 5.73
CA THR A 241 22.86 -29.86 7.09
C THR A 241 21.84 -29.45 8.17
N GLU A 242 21.87 -30.13 9.32
CA GLU A 242 21.02 -29.75 10.47
C GLU A 242 21.30 -28.32 10.97
N GLU A 243 22.53 -27.82 10.79
CA GLU A 243 22.93 -26.46 11.15
C GLU A 243 22.24 -25.41 10.25
N ARG A 244 22.11 -25.68 8.94
CA ARG A 244 21.37 -24.83 7.99
C ARG A 244 19.87 -24.79 8.33
N GLU A 245 19.26 -25.93 8.64
CA GLU A 245 17.85 -25.99 9.03
C GLU A 245 17.56 -25.23 10.32
N GLN A 246 18.46 -25.30 11.32
CA GLN A 246 18.33 -24.55 12.57
C GLN A 246 18.47 -23.05 12.34
N PHE A 247 19.38 -22.64 11.45
CA PHE A 247 19.55 -21.24 11.08
C PHE A 247 18.30 -20.69 10.37
N ASP A 248 17.76 -21.40 9.38
CA ASP A 248 16.58 -20.95 8.64
C ASP A 248 15.37 -20.80 9.57
N GLN A 249 15.18 -21.73 10.51
CA GLN A 249 14.15 -21.61 11.56
C GLN A 249 14.38 -20.38 12.46
N ALA A 250 15.62 -20.10 12.86
CA ALA A 250 15.93 -18.93 13.67
C ALA A 250 15.63 -17.62 12.92
N MET A 251 15.90 -17.58 11.62
CA MET A 251 15.59 -16.44 10.75
C MET A 251 14.09 -16.21 10.58
N GLU A 252 13.29 -17.27 10.42
CA GLU A 252 11.83 -17.15 10.38
C GLU A 252 11.27 -16.57 11.68
N VAL A 253 11.78 -17.04 12.83
CA VAL A 253 11.40 -16.54 14.15
C VAL A 253 11.80 -15.06 14.31
N TRP A 254 12.99 -14.69 13.86
CA TRP A 254 13.47 -13.30 13.89
C TRP A 254 12.61 -12.37 12.99
N ALA A 255 12.29 -12.81 11.78
CA ALA A 255 11.45 -12.06 10.85
C ALA A 255 10.03 -11.84 11.40
N ALA A 256 9.49 -12.82 12.12
CA ALA A 256 8.18 -12.76 12.77
C ALA A 256 8.17 -11.98 14.10
N SER A 257 9.34 -11.68 14.68
CA SER A 257 9.42 -11.00 15.98
C SER A 257 9.01 -9.53 15.90
N PRO A 258 8.11 -9.05 16.78
CA PRO A 258 7.67 -7.64 16.83
C PRO A 258 8.73 -6.69 17.40
N LYS A 259 9.72 -7.23 18.12
CA LYS A 259 10.91 -6.50 18.58
C LYS A 259 12.13 -7.18 18.01
N ARG A 260 12.90 -6.44 17.23
CA ARG A 260 14.15 -6.92 16.65
C ARG A 260 15.29 -6.21 17.35
N GLU A 261 16.29 -6.98 17.73
CA GLU A 261 17.57 -6.49 18.24
C GLU A 261 18.62 -6.64 17.13
N ILE A 262 19.68 -5.85 17.20
CA ILE A 262 20.81 -6.00 16.29
C ILE A 262 21.48 -7.35 16.54
N MET A 263 21.76 -8.10 15.47
CA MET A 263 22.29 -9.46 15.57
C MET A 263 23.82 -9.56 15.43
N GLU A 264 24.49 -8.45 15.09
CA GLU A 264 25.95 -8.37 14.93
C GLU A 264 26.53 -9.43 13.96
N GLN A 265 25.80 -9.77 12.88
CA GLN A 265 26.23 -10.78 11.90
C GLN A 265 26.92 -10.21 10.67
N PHE A 266 26.58 -8.98 10.26
CA PHE A 266 27.03 -8.36 9.02
C PHE A 266 27.93 -7.16 9.31
N SER A 267 28.93 -6.96 8.45
CA SER A 267 29.77 -5.77 8.44
C SER A 267 28.99 -4.55 7.94
N THR A 268 29.54 -3.36 8.16
CA THR A 268 28.94 -2.12 7.66
C THR A 268 28.85 -2.11 6.12
N GLU A 269 29.87 -2.61 5.43
CA GLU A 269 29.94 -2.63 3.96
C GLU A 269 28.85 -3.52 3.36
N GLU A 270 28.66 -4.74 3.89
CA GLU A 270 27.60 -5.67 3.45
C GLU A 270 26.20 -5.06 3.66
N VAL A 271 25.97 -4.43 4.82
CA VAL A 271 24.68 -3.76 5.10
C VAL A 271 24.48 -2.56 4.17
N MET A 272 25.53 -1.83 3.83
CA MET A 272 25.46 -0.70 2.89
C MET A 272 25.11 -1.17 1.47
N GLU A 273 25.65 -2.29 1.01
CA GLU A 273 25.33 -2.87 -0.30
C GLU A 273 23.84 -3.23 -0.41
N ALA A 274 23.31 -3.97 0.57
CA ALA A 274 21.88 -4.30 0.61
C ALA A 274 21.00 -3.03 0.74
N THR A 275 21.47 -2.05 1.51
CA THR A 275 20.78 -0.75 1.65
C THR A 275 20.71 -0.01 0.31
N ALA A 276 21.78 0.00 -0.47
CA ALA A 276 21.81 0.68 -1.76
C ALA A 276 20.73 0.15 -2.72
N GLN A 277 20.52 -1.17 -2.75
CA GLN A 277 19.46 -1.78 -3.56
C GLN A 277 18.06 -1.33 -3.12
N ILE A 278 17.81 -1.23 -1.80
CA ILE A 278 16.53 -0.74 -1.27
C ILE A 278 16.33 0.73 -1.65
N VAL A 279 17.36 1.56 -1.49
CA VAL A 279 17.33 3.00 -1.76
C VAL A 279 17.15 3.31 -3.25
N GLU A 280 17.69 2.48 -4.15
CA GLU A 280 17.50 2.60 -5.60
C GLU A 280 16.01 2.53 -5.98
N HIS A 281 15.27 1.61 -5.36
CA HIS A 281 13.83 1.47 -5.57
C HIS A 281 12.99 2.44 -4.73
N ALA A 282 13.51 2.88 -3.59
CA ALA A 282 12.79 3.68 -2.62
C ALA A 282 13.71 4.63 -1.82
N PRO A 283 14.00 5.82 -2.35
CA PRO A 283 14.94 6.75 -1.71
C PRO A 283 14.42 7.34 -0.38
N GLU A 284 13.11 7.34 -0.15
CA GLU A 284 12.47 7.92 1.03
C GLU A 284 12.32 6.96 2.22
N VAL A 285 12.94 5.76 2.17
CA VAL A 285 12.86 4.78 3.25
C VAL A 285 13.47 5.35 4.53
N GLU A 286 12.73 5.24 5.64
CA GLU A 286 13.14 5.79 6.93
C GLU A 286 13.89 4.73 7.76
N LEU A 287 15.06 5.10 8.27
CA LEU A 287 15.73 4.39 9.36
C LEU A 287 15.13 4.84 10.70
N LYS A 288 14.55 3.89 11.45
CA LYS A 288 14.01 4.12 12.79
C LYS A 288 14.65 3.18 13.80
N LEU A 289 15.38 3.74 14.75
CA LEU A 289 16.02 2.97 15.82
C LEU A 289 15.76 3.62 17.18
N LYS A 290 15.82 2.79 18.22
CA LYS A 290 15.77 3.24 19.61
C LYS A 290 17.04 2.77 20.32
N ALA A 291 17.75 3.72 20.92
CA ALA A 291 18.84 3.45 21.85
C ALA A 291 18.34 3.84 23.24
N ASP A 292 17.94 2.84 24.04
CA ASP A 292 17.22 3.02 25.30
C ASP A 292 15.97 3.91 25.15
N HIS A 293 16.01 5.12 25.71
CA HIS A 293 14.94 6.12 25.67
C HIS A 293 15.11 7.12 24.51
N ILE A 294 16.24 7.09 23.81
CA ILE A 294 16.56 7.96 22.68
C ILE A 294 15.97 7.35 21.42
N SER A 295 15.12 8.10 20.73
CA SER A 295 14.56 7.69 19.44
C SER A 295 15.23 8.47 18.33
N VAL A 296 15.74 7.77 17.32
CA VAL A 296 16.36 8.39 16.15
C VAL A 296 15.56 8.02 14.90
N LYS A 297 15.34 9.01 14.06
CA LYS A 297 14.61 8.90 12.81
C LYS A 297 15.41 9.64 11.73
N ALA A 298 15.81 8.92 10.69
CA ALA A 298 16.57 9.43 9.56
C ALA A 298 16.17 8.72 8.26
N LEU A 299 16.81 9.03 7.13
CA LEU A 299 16.68 8.21 5.93
C LEU A 299 17.63 7.01 6.02
N LEU A 300 17.22 5.90 5.42
CA LEU A 300 18.06 4.70 5.35
C LEU A 300 19.31 4.96 4.49
N ALA A 301 19.19 5.80 3.47
CA ALA A 301 20.30 6.26 2.64
C ALA A 301 21.41 6.99 3.41
N ASP A 302 21.09 7.54 4.59
CA ASP A 302 22.08 8.24 5.42
C ASP A 302 23.00 7.26 6.18
N PHE A 303 22.65 5.96 6.23
CA PHE A 303 23.45 4.95 6.92
C PHE A 303 24.76 4.67 6.18
N GLY A 304 25.88 4.74 6.91
CA GLY A 304 27.22 4.56 6.37
C GLY A 304 27.88 5.85 5.87
N ASP A 305 27.10 6.91 5.64
CA ASP A 305 27.59 8.23 5.25
C ASP A 305 27.48 9.24 6.40
N GLN A 306 26.26 9.55 6.84
CA GLN A 306 26.01 10.51 7.93
C GLN A 306 25.68 9.84 9.25
N ILE A 307 25.21 8.58 9.22
CA ILE A 307 24.81 7.83 10.40
C ILE A 307 25.66 6.58 10.51
N HIS A 308 26.32 6.44 11.67
CA HIS A 308 27.16 5.30 11.96
C HIS A 308 26.75 4.66 13.28
N ILE A 309 26.78 3.32 13.32
CA ILE A 309 26.55 2.52 14.52
C ILE A 309 27.88 1.85 14.86
N ALA A 310 28.36 2.07 16.08
CA ALA A 310 29.57 1.47 16.62
C ALA A 310 29.30 0.84 17.99
N LYS A 311 30.26 0.08 18.51
CA LYS A 311 30.20 -0.53 19.82
C LYS A 311 31.44 -0.17 20.63
N VAL A 312 31.24 0.33 21.85
CA VAL A 312 32.31 0.67 22.80
C VAL A 312 31.92 0.09 24.16
N ASN A 313 32.76 -0.78 24.74
CA ASN A 313 32.53 -1.43 26.03
C ASN A 313 31.13 -2.09 26.15
N ASP A 314 30.76 -2.88 25.15
CA ASP A 314 29.45 -3.55 25.03
C ASP A 314 28.22 -2.64 24.94
N ARG A 315 28.43 -1.34 24.66
CA ARG A 315 27.34 -0.39 24.43
C ARG A 315 27.34 0.09 23.00
N TYR A 316 26.15 0.16 22.41
CA TYR A 316 25.97 0.77 21.10
C TYR A 316 26.12 2.29 21.20
N VAL A 317 26.93 2.84 20.31
CA VAL A 317 27.13 4.26 20.10
C VAL A 317 26.58 4.59 18.72
N LEU A 318 25.67 5.56 18.65
CA LEU A 318 25.21 6.13 17.40
C LEU A 318 25.93 7.45 17.18
N MET A 319 26.57 7.60 16.03
CA MET A 319 27.22 8.84 15.60
C MET A 319 26.44 9.42 14.43
N ILE A 320 26.21 10.73 14.48
CA ILE A 320 25.49 11.48 13.44
C ILE A 320 26.40 12.65 13.02
N GLU A 321 26.76 12.69 11.75
CA GLU A 321 27.52 13.78 11.13
C GLU A 321 26.56 14.83 10.55
N ALA A 322 26.85 16.11 10.76
CA ALA A 322 26.09 17.21 10.21
C ALA A 322 26.93 18.49 10.12
N ASP A 323 26.73 19.29 9.07
CA ASP A 323 27.41 20.58 8.92
C ASP A 323 26.97 21.62 9.96
N THR A 324 25.70 21.55 10.39
CA THR A 324 25.11 22.52 11.31
C THR A 324 24.12 21.85 12.26
N LEU A 325 24.08 22.34 13.50
CA LEU A 325 23.07 21.96 14.49
C LEU A 325 22.09 23.11 14.70
N THR A 326 20.79 22.85 14.56
CA THR A 326 19.73 23.83 14.77
C THR A 326 18.81 23.40 15.91
N PHE A 327 18.44 24.35 16.76
CA PHE A 327 17.54 24.11 17.88
C PHE A 327 16.13 24.64 17.58
N GLU A 328 15.10 23.92 18.06
CA GLU A 328 13.74 24.43 18.03
C GLU A 328 13.54 25.61 19.00
N LYS A 329 12.39 26.27 18.91
CA LYS A 329 12.07 27.44 19.73
C LYS A 329 12.07 27.10 21.22
N GLY A 330 13.02 27.66 21.96
CA GLY A 330 13.21 27.45 23.39
C GLY A 330 14.52 28.12 23.84
N PHE A 331 14.93 27.89 25.08
CA PHE A 331 16.26 28.23 25.55
C PHE A 331 16.85 27.02 26.27
N SER A 332 17.99 26.55 25.80
CA SER A 332 18.76 25.46 26.39
C SER A 332 20.21 25.90 26.59
N PRO A 333 20.82 25.66 27.76
CA PRO A 333 22.24 25.96 27.99
C PRO A 333 23.18 25.29 26.98
N ILE A 334 22.75 24.18 26.36
CA ILE A 334 23.54 23.46 25.35
C ILE A 334 23.77 24.27 24.08
N GLU A 335 22.93 25.28 23.81
CA GLU A 335 23.11 26.19 22.66
C GLU A 335 24.42 26.99 22.73
N PHE A 336 25.02 27.08 23.93
CA PHE A 336 26.30 27.74 24.16
C PHE A 336 27.47 26.76 24.33
N LEU A 337 27.25 25.46 24.11
CA LEU A 337 28.29 24.46 24.20
C LEU A 337 29.38 24.76 23.17
N LYS A 338 30.62 24.88 23.62
CA LYS A 338 31.79 24.72 22.76
C LYS A 338 32.03 23.21 22.62
N PRO A 339 31.88 22.60 21.42
CA PRO A 339 32.07 21.17 21.26
C PRO A 339 33.51 20.77 21.62
N ASP A 340 33.65 19.62 22.28
CA ASP A 340 34.93 18.94 22.44
C ASP A 340 35.30 18.24 21.12
N GLU A 341 36.58 17.91 20.92
CA GLU A 341 37.01 17.08 19.80
C GLU A 341 36.44 15.65 19.94
N LEU A 342 36.11 15.00 18.82
CA LEU A 342 35.48 13.68 18.83
C LEU A 342 36.29 12.63 19.61
N GLN A 343 37.61 12.66 19.46
CA GLN A 343 38.53 11.74 20.13
C GLN A 343 38.43 11.85 21.66
N ASP A 344 38.34 13.08 22.18
CA ASP A 344 38.21 13.34 23.62
C ASP A 344 36.87 12.82 24.19
N VAL A 345 35.82 12.82 23.36
CA VAL A 345 34.51 12.27 23.74
C VAL A 345 34.56 10.75 23.77
N ILE A 346 35.17 10.12 22.76
CA ILE A 346 35.33 8.66 22.70
C ILE A 346 36.16 8.17 23.89
N GLU A 347 37.31 8.78 24.16
CA GLU A 347 38.17 8.41 25.30
C GLU A 347 37.43 8.53 26.64
N ARG A 348 36.57 9.55 26.79
CA ARG A 348 35.73 9.71 27.99
C ARG A 348 34.67 8.63 28.12
N ILE A 349 34.10 8.15 27.01
CA ILE A 349 33.14 7.04 26.99
C ILE A 349 33.85 5.74 27.37
N GLU A 350 35.04 5.50 26.81
CA GLU A 350 35.88 4.34 27.11
C GLU A 350 36.29 4.29 28.58
N ASN A 351 36.78 5.41 29.12
CA ASN A 351 37.26 5.53 30.51
C ASN A 351 36.13 5.58 31.55
N LYS A 352 34.86 5.68 31.13
CA LYS A 352 33.71 5.75 32.05
C LYS A 352 33.56 4.49 32.92
N GLN A 353 34.16 3.36 32.53
CA GLN A 353 34.21 2.13 33.36
C GLN A 353 35.29 2.13 34.45
N GLN A 354 36.35 2.96 34.37
CA GLN A 354 37.40 2.96 35.41
C GLN A 354 36.92 3.52 36.76
N TYR A 355 35.78 4.22 36.79
CA TYR A 355 35.27 4.88 38.01
C TYR A 355 33.89 4.38 38.47
N SER A 356 33.36 3.28 37.91
CA SER A 356 32.11 2.71 38.40
C SER A 356 32.33 1.52 39.36
N TYR A 357 32.35 1.84 40.66
CA TYR A 357 31.98 1.01 41.82
C TYR A 357 33.00 -0.02 42.36
N ASP A 358 33.80 0.40 43.35
CA ASP A 358 34.34 -0.48 44.41
C ASP A 358 33.27 -0.58 45.53
N PRO A 359 32.62 -1.74 45.75
CA PRO A 359 31.64 -1.91 46.82
C PRO A 359 32.26 -2.00 48.21
N SER A 360 33.59 -2.09 48.31
CA SER A 360 34.33 -2.31 49.55
C SER A 360 35.22 -1.12 49.87
N GLY A 361 34.59 0.03 50.11
CA GLY A 361 35.24 1.09 50.89
C GLY A 361 35.66 0.55 52.26
N ILE A 362 36.94 0.23 52.41
CA ILE A 362 37.64 0.23 53.69
C ILE A 362 38.83 1.17 53.51
N GLU A 363 38.89 2.17 54.40
CA GLU A 363 39.71 3.40 54.41
C GLU A 363 41.14 3.30 53.87
#